data_AF-W6TA47-F1
#
_entry.id   AF-W6TA47-F1
#
_cell.length_a   1.000
_cell.length_b   1.000
_cell.length_c   1.000
_cell.angle_alpha   90.00
_cell.angle_beta   90.00
_cell.angle_gamma   90.00
#
_symmetry.space_group_name_H-M   'P 1'
#
loop_
_entity.id
_entity.type
_entity.pdbx_description
1 polymer ?
#
loop_
_entity_poly.entity_id
_entity_poly.type
_entity_poly.pdbx_seq_one_letter_code
_entity_poly.pdbx_strand_id
1 'polypeptide(L)'
;MRQFWQLIKDYLAALPVFIITFYFITAEPDGKLIVHLTGVNSWLIISYLAVYPFVMSWYPHWRKNRLVVHSYDAQQRSHNAYLTGSRLAGKLALQDDLMNLAVFWFWRGLLMVFAMPIALSYGAWYWYHHWV
;
A
#
# COMPACT_ATOMS: atom_id res chain seq x y z
N MET A 1 13.32 19.26 5.30
CA MET A 1 14.05 18.01 4.95
C MET A 1 13.36 16.72 5.43
N ARG A 2 12.85 16.63 6.68
CA ARG A 2 12.22 15.39 7.22
C ARG A 2 11.01 14.86 6.41
N GLN A 3 10.17 15.74 5.86
CA GLN A 3 8.99 15.33 5.09
C GLN A 3 9.32 14.71 3.72
N PHE A 4 10.37 15.21 3.06
CA PHE A 4 10.84 14.67 1.77
C PHE A 4 11.36 13.25 1.92
N TRP A 5 12.14 12.99 2.96
CA TRP A 5 12.61 11.63 3.30
C TRP A 5 11.47 10.67 3.64
N GLN A 6 10.43 11.15 4.31
CA GLN A 6 9.23 10.34 4.55
C GLN A 6 8.52 9.99 3.24
N LEU A 7 8.42 10.93 2.32
CA LEU A 7 7.83 10.74 1.00
C LEU A 7 8.60 9.71 0.17
N ILE A 8 9.94 9.75 0.18
CA ILE A 8 10.78 8.74 -0.48
C ILE A 8 10.58 7.36 0.15
N LYS A 9 10.55 7.27 1.49
CA LYS A 9 10.30 6.00 2.19
C LYS A 9 8.94 5.42 1.83
N ASP A 10 7.91 6.26 1.78
CA ASP A 10 6.55 5.87 1.43
C ASP A 10 6.40 5.46 -0.05
N TYR A 11 7.19 6.08 -0.92
CA TYR A 11 7.32 5.70 -2.33
C TYR A 11 7.97 4.32 -2.47
N LEU A 12 9.15 4.14 -1.87
CA LEU A 12 9.89 2.88 -1.89
C LEU A 12 9.13 1.74 -1.20
N ALA A 13 8.32 2.04 -0.18
CA ALA A 13 7.50 1.05 0.50
C ALA A 13 6.40 0.44 -0.38
N ALA A 14 5.96 1.15 -1.42
CA ALA A 14 4.98 0.65 -2.40
C ALA A 14 5.63 -0.12 -3.55
N LEU A 15 6.96 -0.05 -3.71
CA LEU A 15 7.72 -0.68 -4.78
C LEU A 15 7.52 -2.21 -4.85
N PRO A 16 7.56 -2.97 -3.74
CA PRO A 16 7.32 -4.42 -3.79
C PRO A 16 5.93 -4.74 -4.34
N VAL A 17 4.93 -3.94 -3.96
CA VAL A 17 3.55 -4.11 -4.41
C VAL A 17 3.43 -3.81 -5.90
N PHE A 18 4.05 -2.73 -6.37
CA PHE A 18 4.14 -2.43 -7.80
C PHE A 18 4.74 -3.61 -8.59
N ILE A 19 5.87 -4.15 -8.16
CA ILE A 19 6.53 -5.27 -8.85
C ILE A 19 5.62 -6.49 -8.92
N ILE A 20 5.01 -6.86 -7.78
CA ILE A 20 4.13 -8.02 -7.69
C ILE A 20 2.92 -7.83 -8.61
N THR A 21 2.22 -6.70 -8.51
CA THR A 21 1.04 -6.41 -9.33
C THR A 21 1.38 -6.32 -10.82
N PHE A 22 2.49 -5.67 -11.17
CA PHE A 22 2.96 -5.57 -12.55
C PHE A 22 3.30 -6.94 -13.13
N TYR A 23 3.97 -7.80 -12.34
CA TYR A 23 4.27 -9.18 -12.71
C TYR A 23 2.97 -9.96 -12.97
N PHE A 24 2.01 -9.94 -12.05
CA PHE A 24 0.75 -10.69 -12.22
C PHE A 24 -0.08 -10.24 -13.42
N ILE A 25 0.04 -8.99 -13.85
CA ILE A 25 -0.72 -8.46 -14.99
C ILE A 25 0.03 -8.71 -16.31
N THR A 26 1.35 -8.73 -16.28
CA THR A 26 2.20 -8.85 -17.48
C THR A 26 2.64 -10.28 -17.75
N ALA A 27 2.71 -11.13 -16.74
CA ALA A 27 3.13 -12.51 -16.89
C ALA A 27 2.08 -13.31 -17.65
N GLU A 28 2.53 -14.03 -18.66
CA GLU A 28 1.73 -15.05 -19.33
C GLU A 28 1.44 -16.22 -18.36
N PRO A 29 0.41 -17.05 -18.63
CA PRO A 29 0.08 -18.19 -17.77
C PRO A 29 1.20 -19.23 -17.62
N ASP A 30 2.16 -19.22 -18.54
CA ASP A 30 3.37 -20.06 -18.52
C ASP A 30 4.50 -19.46 -17.66
N GLY A 31 4.26 -18.30 -17.04
CA GLY A 31 5.19 -17.60 -16.16
C GLY A 31 6.20 -16.70 -16.89
N LYS A 32 6.17 -16.64 -18.23
CA LYS A 32 7.05 -15.75 -18.99
C LYS A 32 6.58 -14.31 -18.88
N LEU A 33 7.54 -13.41 -18.65
CA LEU A 33 7.28 -11.99 -18.60
C LEU A 33 7.56 -11.37 -19.98
N ILE A 34 6.54 -11.32 -20.83
CA ILE A 34 6.62 -10.62 -22.11
C ILE A 34 6.03 -9.22 -21.91
N VAL A 35 6.92 -8.22 -21.82
CA VAL A 35 6.50 -6.85 -21.56
C VAL A 35 5.88 -6.24 -22.82
N HIS A 36 4.56 -6.32 -22.91
CA HIS A 36 3.78 -5.51 -23.83
C HIS A 36 3.30 -4.24 -23.13
N LEU A 37 3.46 -3.11 -23.81
CA LEU A 37 2.84 -1.83 -23.41
C LEU A 37 1.34 -1.89 -23.70
N THR A 38 0.62 -2.57 -22.82
CA THR A 38 -0.85 -2.57 -22.80
C THR A 38 -1.34 -1.34 -22.03
N GLY A 39 -2.57 -0.90 -22.29
CA GLY A 39 -3.16 0.24 -21.58
C GLY A 39 -3.15 0.08 -20.05
N VAL A 40 -3.32 -1.16 -19.56
CA VAL A 40 -3.27 -1.48 -18.12
C VAL A 40 -1.84 -1.35 -17.56
N ASN A 41 -0.84 -1.85 -18.29
CA ASN A 41 0.56 -1.71 -17.89
C ASN A 41 1.01 -0.25 -17.89
N SER A 42 0.66 0.50 -18.94
CA SER A 42 0.92 1.94 -19.01
C SER A 42 0.23 2.70 -17.88
N TRP A 43 -1.02 2.37 -17.56
CA TRP A 43 -1.74 2.93 -16.42
C TRP A 43 -0.97 2.70 -15.11
N LEU A 44 -0.57 1.46 -14.83
CA LEU A 44 0.12 1.12 -13.58
C LEU A 44 1.47 1.82 -13.45
N ILE A 45 2.24 1.86 -14.55
CA ILE A 45 3.53 2.55 -14.61
C ILE A 45 3.35 4.04 -14.31
N ILE A 46 2.40 4.71 -14.99
CA ILE A 46 2.14 6.15 -14.80
C ILE A 46 1.59 6.42 -13.40
N SER A 47 0.66 5.58 -12.93
CA SER A 47 0.06 5.72 -11.60
C SER A 47 1.13 5.63 -10.51
N TYR A 48 2.08 4.69 -10.61
CA TYR A 48 3.17 4.54 -9.65
C TYR A 48 4.24 5.65 -9.76
N LEU A 49 4.75 5.92 -10.95
CA LEU A 49 5.89 6.84 -11.15
C LEU A 49 5.52 8.31 -10.94
N ALA A 50 4.35 8.75 -11.42
CA ALA A 50 3.98 10.16 -11.44
C ALA A 50 2.88 10.49 -10.42
N VAL A 51 1.77 9.75 -10.46
CA VAL A 51 0.56 10.17 -9.73
C VAL A 51 0.62 9.82 -8.26
N TYR A 52 1.14 8.65 -7.90
CA TYR A 52 1.26 8.20 -6.53
C TYR A 52 2.11 9.13 -5.65
N PRO A 53 3.34 9.55 -6.01
CA PRO A 53 4.11 10.49 -5.19
C PRO A 53 3.42 11.86 -5.08
N PHE A 54 2.72 12.29 -6.13
CA PHE A 54 1.93 13.52 -6.14
C PHE A 54 0.77 13.45 -5.13
N VAL A 55 -0.03 12.39 -5.17
CA VAL A 55 -1.12 12.15 -4.20
C VAL A 55 -0.59 12.06 -2.76
N MET A 56 0.56 11.41 -2.55
CA MET A 56 1.20 11.31 -1.23
C MET A 56 1.72 12.67 -0.72
N SER A 57 2.09 13.57 -1.64
CA SER A 57 2.47 14.95 -1.30
C SER A 57 1.24 15.77 -0.86
N TRP A 58 0.13 15.67 -1.59
CA TRP A 58 -1.11 16.40 -1.31
C TRP A 58 -1.84 15.92 -0.06
N TYR A 59 -1.90 14.61 0.14
CA TYR A 59 -2.67 13.99 1.23
C TYR A 59 -1.75 13.29 2.22
N PRO A 60 -1.02 14.05 3.06
CA PRO A 60 -0.03 13.49 3.98
C PRO A 60 -0.65 12.58 5.04
N HIS A 61 -1.96 12.72 5.28
CA HIS A 61 -2.73 11.90 6.21
C HIS A 61 -2.92 10.46 5.75
N TRP A 62 -2.88 10.20 4.43
CA TRP A 62 -3.05 8.85 3.86
C TRP A 62 -1.78 8.01 3.91
N ARG A 63 -0.64 8.67 4.16
CA ARG A 63 0.67 8.03 4.41
C ARG A 63 0.69 7.25 5.73
N LYS A 64 -0.17 7.62 6.69
CA LYS A 64 -0.28 6.90 7.96
C LYS A 64 -1.11 5.64 7.76
N ASN A 65 -0.54 4.48 8.10
CA ASN A 65 -1.32 3.25 8.17
C ASN A 65 -2.32 3.39 9.33
N ARG A 66 -3.62 3.41 9.01
CA ARG A 66 -4.69 3.50 10.02
C ARG A 66 -5.23 2.13 10.41
N LEU A 67 -4.85 1.10 9.67
CA LEU A 67 -5.31 -0.27 9.85
C LEU A 67 -4.21 -1.04 10.58
N VAL A 68 -4.43 -1.26 11.87
CA VAL A 68 -3.61 -2.14 12.70
C VAL A 68 -4.49 -3.30 13.13
N VAL A 69 -4.05 -4.51 12.81
CA VAL A 69 -4.67 -5.75 13.21
C VAL A 69 -4.00 -6.22 14.50
N HIS A 70 -4.83 -6.50 15.50
CA HIS A 70 -4.43 -7.14 16.73
C HIS A 70 -5.24 -8.43 16.88
N SER A 71 -4.58 -9.54 17.15
CA SER A 71 -5.28 -10.78 17.45
C SER A 71 -6.06 -10.62 18.77
N TYR A 72 -7.37 -10.87 18.73
CA TYR A 72 -8.25 -10.84 19.92
C TYR A 72 -7.74 -11.76 21.05
N ASP A 73 -7.11 -12.88 20.67
CA ASP A 73 -6.49 -13.83 21.58
C ASP A 73 -5.31 -13.23 22.35
N ALA A 74 -4.50 -12.34 21.77
CA ALA A 74 -3.37 -11.72 22.47
C ALA A 74 -3.85 -10.76 23.57
N GLN A 75 -4.97 -10.05 23.36
CA GLN A 75 -5.49 -9.08 24.32
C GLN A 75 -6.19 -9.77 25.51
N GLN A 76 -6.96 -10.85 25.27
CA GLN A 76 -7.54 -11.67 26.35
C GLN A 76 -6.52 -12.58 27.04
N ARG A 77 -5.52 -13.11 26.32
CA ARG A 77 -4.46 -13.94 26.93
C ARG A 77 -3.35 -13.13 27.56
N SER A 78 -3.20 -11.83 27.31
CA SER A 78 -2.31 -10.96 28.10
C SER A 78 -2.73 -10.92 29.58
N HIS A 79 -4.04 -11.00 29.85
CA HIS A 79 -4.58 -11.14 31.19
C HIS A 79 -4.23 -12.49 31.85
N ASN A 80 -4.03 -13.53 31.02
CA ASN A 80 -3.62 -14.88 31.44
C ASN A 80 -2.14 -15.18 31.08
N ALA A 81 -1.34 -14.17 30.72
CA ALA A 81 -0.02 -14.36 30.08
C ALA A 81 1.04 -14.90 31.04
N TYR A 82 0.77 -14.86 32.34
CA TYR A 82 1.61 -15.51 33.34
C TYR A 82 1.57 -17.06 33.22
N LEU A 83 0.59 -17.63 32.52
CA LEU A 83 0.38 -19.09 32.42
C LEU A 83 0.65 -19.68 31.02
N THR A 84 0.74 -18.84 29.99
CA THR A 84 0.89 -19.33 28.61
C THR A 84 2.36 -19.27 28.18
N GLY A 85 2.98 -20.43 27.95
CA GLY A 85 4.41 -20.54 27.67
C GLY A 85 4.92 -19.57 26.60
N SER A 86 6.07 -18.95 26.88
CA SER A 86 6.72 -17.86 26.11
C SER A 86 6.80 -18.08 24.59
N ARG A 87 6.85 -19.34 24.13
CA ARG A 87 6.88 -19.70 22.71
C ARG A 87 5.55 -19.44 21.97
N LEU A 88 4.40 -19.56 22.64
CA LEU A 88 3.10 -19.33 22.02
C LEU A 88 2.83 -17.83 21.86
N ALA A 89 3.18 -17.04 22.87
CA ALA A 89 3.11 -15.58 22.83
C ALA A 89 4.00 -15.00 21.72
N GLY A 90 5.23 -15.52 21.56
CA GLY A 90 6.12 -15.10 20.48
C GLY A 90 5.58 -15.41 19.08
N LYS A 91 4.90 -16.56 18.89
CA LYS A 91 4.26 -16.90 17.61
C LYS A 91 3.09 -15.99 17.28
N LEU A 92 2.26 -15.64 18.28
CA LEU A 92 1.13 -14.72 18.09
C LEU A 92 1.61 -13.31 17.72
N ALA A 93 2.65 -12.81 18.41
CA ALA A 93 3.24 -11.51 18.08
C ALA A 93 3.79 -11.47 16.65
N LEU A 94 4.51 -12.54 16.23
CA LEU A 94 5.02 -12.65 14.87
C LEU A 94 3.88 -12.71 13.83
N GLN A 95 2.79 -13.42 14.15
CA GLN A 95 1.62 -13.48 13.26
C GLN A 95 0.94 -12.11 13.13
N ASP A 96 0.79 -11.37 14.22
CA ASP A 96 0.22 -10.01 14.21
C ASP A 96 1.13 -9.05 13.42
N ASP A 97 2.45 -9.14 13.58
CA ASP A 97 3.40 -8.33 12.81
C ASP A 97 3.33 -8.63 11.31
N LEU A 98 3.26 -9.90 10.92
CA LEU A 98 3.10 -10.30 9.52
C LEU A 98 1.76 -9.81 8.94
N MET A 99 0.68 -9.90 9.73
CA MET A 99 -0.63 -9.40 9.32
C MET A 99 -0.60 -7.88 9.13
N ASN A 100 0.02 -7.15 10.05
CA ASN A 100 0.18 -5.70 9.97
C ASN A 100 1.02 -5.28 8.77
N LEU A 101 2.07 -6.05 8.44
CA LEU A 101 2.86 -5.83 7.23
C LEU A 101 2.03 -6.07 5.96
N ALA A 102 1.24 -7.15 5.92
CA ALA A 102 0.37 -7.44 4.79
C ALA A 102 -0.68 -6.34 4.57
N VAL A 103 -1.32 -5.89 5.66
CA VAL A 103 -2.28 -4.77 5.63
C VAL A 103 -1.59 -3.48 5.19
N PHE A 104 -0.38 -3.23 5.67
CA PHE A 104 0.40 -2.07 5.24
C PHE A 104 0.66 -2.08 3.73
N TRP A 105 1.13 -3.20 3.17
CA TRP A 105 1.35 -3.32 1.73
C TRP A 105 0.05 -3.27 0.93
N PHE A 106 -1.02 -3.89 1.43
CA PHE A 106 -2.34 -3.81 0.80
C PHE A 106 -2.84 -2.37 0.68
N TRP A 107 -2.74 -1.60 1.78
CA TRP A 107 -3.12 -0.18 1.78
C TRP A 107 -2.30 0.64 0.78
N ARG A 108 -0.99 0.38 0.70
CA ARG A 108 -0.10 1.05 -0.27
C ARG A 108 -0.43 0.68 -1.71
N GLY A 109 -0.73 -0.59 -1.97
CA GLY A 109 -1.18 -1.07 -3.27
C GLY A 109 -2.48 -0.42 -3.72
N LEU A 110 -3.48 -0.36 -2.83
CA LEU A 110 -4.74 0.34 -3.13
C LEU A 110 -4.49 1.80 -3.48
N LEU A 111 -3.73 2.52 -2.65
CA LEU A 111 -3.42 3.92 -2.92
C LEU A 111 -2.67 4.11 -4.24
N MET A 112 -1.80 3.17 -4.62
CA MET A 112 -1.10 3.19 -5.90
C MET A 112 -2.05 3.01 -7.09
N VAL A 113 -2.96 2.02 -7.03
CA VAL A 113 -3.91 1.72 -8.11
C VAL A 113 -4.94 2.85 -8.26
N PHE A 114 -5.43 3.38 -7.14
CA PHE A 114 -6.42 4.45 -7.10
C PHE A 114 -5.82 5.86 -7.21
N ALA A 115 -4.49 6.03 -7.24
CA ALA A 115 -3.88 7.35 -7.37
C ALA A 115 -4.33 8.08 -8.64
N MET A 116 -4.29 7.41 -9.80
CA MET A 116 -4.78 7.91 -11.09
C MET A 116 -6.23 8.42 -11.04
N PRO A 117 -7.23 7.62 -10.65
CA PRO A 117 -8.63 8.06 -10.62
C PRO A 117 -8.87 9.17 -9.57
N ILE A 118 -8.14 9.16 -8.46
CA ILE A 118 -8.20 10.24 -7.46
C ILE A 118 -7.68 11.56 -8.05
N ALA A 119 -6.56 11.52 -8.77
CA ALA A 119 -6.03 12.72 -9.42
C ALA A 119 -6.94 13.23 -10.55
N LEU A 120 -7.52 12.33 -11.35
CA LEU A 120 -8.45 12.70 -12.42
C LEU A 120 -9.75 13.31 -11.87
N SER A 121 -10.33 12.71 -10.83
CA SER A 121 -11.54 13.25 -10.19
C SER A 121 -11.29 14.62 -9.55
N TYR A 122 -10.15 14.80 -8.88
CA TYR A 122 -9.75 16.11 -8.36
C TYR A 122 -9.54 17.15 -9.47
N GLY A 123 -8.86 16.76 -10.55
CA GLY A 123 -8.64 17.63 -11.72
C GLY A 123 -9.95 18.06 -12.38
N ALA A 124 -10.90 17.15 -12.53
CA ALA A 124 -12.23 17.44 -13.06
C ALA A 124 -13.02 18.40 -12.16
N TRP A 125 -12.98 18.18 -10.83
CA TRP A 125 -13.61 19.08 -9.87
C TRP A 125 -12.99 20.49 -9.90
N TYR A 126 -11.66 20.57 -9.92
CA TYR A 126 -10.95 21.86 -10.00
C TYR A 126 -11.29 22.61 -11.29
N TRP A 127 -11.32 21.90 -12.42
CA TRP A 127 -11.71 22.48 -13.71
C TRP A 127 -13.13 23.05 -13.66
N TYR A 128 -14.08 22.27 -13.15
CA TYR A 128 -15.48 22.68 -13.05
C TYR A 128 -15.68 23.93 -12.19
N HIS A 129 -14.96 24.09 -11.08
CA HIS A 129 -15.13 25.26 -10.21
C HIS A 129 -14.36 26.51 -10.62
N HIS A 130 -13.34 26.40 -11.48
CA HIS A 130 -12.56 27.56 -11.91
C HIS A 130 -12.91 28.09 -13.30
N TRP A 131 -13.52 27.26 -14.16
CA TRP A 131 -13.73 27.60 -15.57
C TRP A 131 -15.20 27.51 -16.02
N VAL A 132 -16.10 27.02 -15.17
CA VAL A 132 -17.56 26.96 -15.41
C VAL A 132 -18.26 27.77 -14.33
#